data_AF-A0A848BZP1-F1
#
_entry.id   AF-A0A848BZP1-F1
#
_cell.length_a   1.000
_cell.length_b   1.000
_cell.length_c   1.000
_cell.angle_alpha   90.00
_cell.angle_beta   90.00
_cell.angle_gamma   90.00
#
_symmetry.space_group_name_H-M   'P 1'
#
loop_
_entity.id
_entity.type
_entity.pdbx_description
1 polymer ?
#
loop_
_entity_poly.entity_id
_entity_poly.type
_entity_poly.pdbx_seq_one_letter_code
_entity_poly.pdbx_strand_id
1 'polypeptide(L)'
;MKNKGYFILEGIVVLGIFTTILTVSFSVFSNSMKIKNNLLNISNVEINYRRNIDYMLKEIKNGKKLNLDIDRLKFRKNIIENNISKEIEITYYFSGTSLLRKASNSEKYESFLENIKGEFSFKENLLNLVLKFKDREEEYVVYI
;
A
#
# COMPACT_ATOMS: atom_id res chain seq x y z
N MET A 1 37.38 50.63 -32.40
CA MET A 1 37.28 49.15 -32.26
C MET A 1 37.58 48.60 -30.85
N LYS A 2 37.90 49.42 -29.83
CA LYS A 2 38.25 48.94 -28.47
C LYS A 2 37.07 48.43 -27.62
N ASN A 3 35.83 48.83 -27.91
CA ASN A 3 34.66 48.47 -27.08
C ASN A 3 34.01 47.12 -27.43
N LYS A 4 34.33 46.52 -28.61
CA LYS A 4 33.72 45.26 -29.05
C LYS A 4 34.22 44.05 -28.24
N GLY A 5 35.48 44.06 -27.79
CA GLY A 5 36.06 42.99 -26.98
C GLY A 5 35.45 42.92 -25.56
N TYR A 6 35.23 44.07 -24.93
CA TYR A 6 34.59 44.15 -23.62
C TYR A 6 33.13 43.67 -23.64
N PHE A 7 32.35 44.06 -24.67
CA PHE A 7 30.97 43.61 -24.84
C PHE A 7 30.83 42.08 -25.01
N ILE A 8 31.73 41.45 -25.75
CA ILE A 8 31.72 39.98 -25.92
C ILE A 8 32.05 39.27 -24.61
N LEU A 9 33.01 39.81 -23.86
CA LEU A 9 33.46 39.24 -22.58
C LEU A 9 32.37 39.37 -21.51
N GLU A 10 31.69 40.51 -21.43
CA GLU A 10 30.49 40.71 -20.59
C GLU A 10 29.37 39.74 -20.97
N GLY A 11 29.12 39.53 -22.26
CA GLY A 11 28.12 38.57 -22.73
C GLY A 11 28.41 37.13 -22.31
N ILE A 12 29.67 36.70 -22.37
CA ILE A 12 30.09 35.36 -21.93
C ILE A 12 29.93 35.21 -20.42
N VAL A 13 30.30 36.23 -19.64
CA VAL A 13 30.14 36.21 -18.17
C VAL A 13 28.66 36.12 -17.79
N VAL A 14 27.79 36.90 -18.43
CA VAL A 14 26.34 36.85 -18.19
C VAL A 14 25.75 35.48 -18.56
N LEU A 15 26.15 34.90 -19.70
CA LEU A 15 25.73 33.56 -20.08
C LEU A 15 26.22 32.48 -19.10
N GLY A 16 27.44 32.61 -18.59
CA GLY A 16 27.98 31.71 -17.55
C GLY A 16 27.18 31.77 -16.25
N ILE A 17 26.83 32.98 -15.79
CA ILE A 17 25.98 33.17 -14.61
C ILE A 17 24.59 32.57 -14.86
N PHE A 18 23.99 32.86 -16.02
CA PHE A 18 22.64 32.40 -16.36
C PHE A 18 22.55 30.88 -16.47
N THR A 19 23.52 30.23 -17.12
CA THR A 19 23.60 28.77 -17.23
C THR A 19 23.81 28.09 -15.89
N THR A 20 24.61 28.69 -15.00
CA THR A 20 24.80 28.19 -13.64
C THR A 20 23.50 28.25 -12.85
N ILE A 21 22.79 29.39 -12.90
CA ILE A 21 21.49 29.57 -12.24
C ILE A 21 20.46 28.58 -12.78
N LEU A 22 20.38 28.40 -14.10
CA LEU A 22 19.47 27.43 -14.73
C LEU A 22 19.78 26.00 -14.30
N THR A 23 21.06 25.63 -14.23
CA THR A 23 21.48 24.27 -13.85
C THR A 23 21.11 23.98 -12.39
N VAL A 24 21.37 24.92 -11.48
CA VAL A 24 20.99 24.80 -10.07
C VAL A 24 19.47 24.74 -9.93
N SER A 25 18.75 25.64 -10.61
CA SER A 25 17.28 25.69 -10.58
C SER A 25 16.66 24.39 -11.12
N PHE A 26 17.21 23.84 -12.21
CA PHE A 26 16.76 22.58 -12.77
C PHE A 26 17.01 21.40 -11.83
N SER A 27 18.16 21.35 -11.15
CA SER A 27 18.46 20.34 -10.14
C SER A 27 17.46 20.39 -8.97
N VAL A 28 17.18 21.59 -8.45
CA VAL A 28 16.18 21.80 -7.39
C VAL A 28 14.79 21.38 -7.85
N PHE A 29 14.39 21.76 -9.06
CA PHE A 29 13.10 21.38 -9.64
C PHE A 29 12.98 19.87 -9.82
N SER A 30 14.01 19.22 -10.37
CA SER A 30 14.05 17.76 -10.58
C SER A 30 13.92 17.01 -9.26
N ASN A 31 14.67 17.42 -8.24
CA ASN A 31 14.61 16.80 -6.91
C ASN A 31 13.24 17.01 -6.27
N SER A 32 12.67 18.21 -6.37
CA SER A 32 11.33 18.51 -5.87
C SER A 32 10.26 17.64 -6.52
N MET A 33 10.36 17.40 -7.84
CA MET A 33 9.43 16.51 -8.54
C MET A 33 9.57 15.04 -8.13
N LYS A 34 10.81 14.55 -7.95
CA LYS A 34 11.05 13.20 -7.45
C LYS A 34 10.43 12.99 -6.07
N ILE A 35 10.61 13.95 -5.16
CA ILE A 35 10.02 13.91 -3.82
C ILE A 35 8.49 13.91 -3.92
N LYS A 36 7.90 14.81 -4.71
CA LYS A 36 6.45 14.86 -4.91
C LYS A 36 5.88 13.53 -5.42
N ASN A 37 6.51 12.95 -6.44
CA ASN A 37 6.08 11.67 -7.00
C ASN A 37 6.20 10.52 -5.99
N ASN A 38 7.27 10.50 -5.20
CA ASN A 38 7.42 9.51 -4.12
C ASN A 38 6.32 9.67 -3.06
N LEU A 39 5.98 10.89 -2.66
CA LEU A 39 4.89 11.15 -1.71
C LEU A 39 3.53 10.71 -2.26
N LEU A 40 3.25 10.98 -3.53
CA LEU A 40 2.03 10.52 -4.19
C LEU A 40 1.95 8.99 -4.25
N ASN A 41 3.08 8.32 -4.56
CA ASN A 41 3.13 6.87 -4.57
C ASN A 41 2.89 6.28 -3.18
N ILE A 42 3.49 6.85 -2.13
CA ILE A 42 3.26 6.42 -0.74
C ILE A 42 1.78 6.60 -0.37
N SER A 43 1.18 7.74 -0.71
CA SER A 43 -0.24 8.01 -0.44
C SER A 43 -1.16 7.01 -1.16
N ASN A 44 -0.92 6.75 -2.44
CA ASN A 44 -1.70 5.78 -3.21
C ASN A 44 -1.58 4.35 -2.63
N VAL A 45 -0.37 3.97 -2.22
CA VAL A 45 -0.12 2.70 -1.55
C VAL A 45 -0.89 2.61 -0.23
N GLU A 46 -0.87 3.67 0.59
CA GLU A 46 -1.65 3.72 1.84
C GLU A 46 -3.16 3.62 1.61
N ILE A 47 -3.69 4.34 0.61
CA ILE A 47 -5.11 4.27 0.23
C ILE A 47 -5.48 2.84 -0.17
N ASN A 48 -4.63 2.16 -0.95
CA ASN A 48 -4.86 0.77 -1.35
C ASN A 48 -4.85 -0.17 -0.14
N TYR A 49 -3.93 0.00 0.82
CA TYR A 49 -3.93 -0.77 2.07
C TYR A 49 -5.26 -0.60 2.82
N ARG A 50 -5.71 0.64 3.04
CA ARG A 50 -6.98 0.90 3.75
C ARG A 50 -8.17 0.26 3.05
N ARG A 51 -8.25 0.38 1.72
CA ARG A 51 -9.34 -0.25 0.94
C ARG A 51 -9.33 -1.77 1.04
N ASN A 52 -8.16 -2.40 1.01
CA ASN A 52 -8.03 -3.84 1.14
C ASN A 52 -8.37 -4.32 2.57
N ILE A 53 -7.94 -3.58 3.59
CA ILE A 53 -8.31 -3.85 4.98
C ILE A 53 -9.83 -3.74 5.15
N ASP A 54 -10.46 -2.67 4.67
CA ASP A 54 -11.91 -2.49 4.72
C ASP A 54 -12.67 -3.62 3.99
N TYR A 55 -12.16 -4.04 2.83
CA TYR A 55 -12.72 -5.16 2.08
C TYR A 55 -12.64 -6.46 2.90
N MET A 56 -11.49 -6.74 3.50
CA MET A 56 -11.30 -7.91 4.34
C MET A 56 -12.21 -7.89 5.57
N LEU A 57 -12.28 -6.77 6.29
CA LEU A 57 -13.15 -6.63 7.48
C LEU A 57 -14.63 -6.85 7.11
N LYS A 58 -15.08 -6.31 5.97
CA LYS A 58 -16.42 -6.60 5.44
C LYS A 58 -16.61 -8.05 5.03
N GLU A 59 -15.59 -8.68 4.47
CA GLU A 59 -15.65 -10.09 4.07
C GLU A 59 -15.77 -11.01 5.29
N ILE A 60 -14.99 -10.74 6.33
CA ILE A 60 -15.02 -11.43 7.63
C ILE A 60 -16.39 -11.25 8.29
N LYS A 61 -16.90 -10.01 8.36
CA LYS A 61 -18.19 -9.69 9.00
C LYS A 61 -19.37 -10.41 8.33
N ASN A 62 -19.30 -10.63 7.02
CA ASN A 62 -20.32 -11.37 6.27
C ASN A 62 -20.03 -12.89 6.21
N GLY A 63 -18.91 -13.31 6.79
CA GLY A 63 -18.49 -14.71 6.85
C GLY A 63 -19.34 -15.50 7.84
N LYS A 64 -19.54 -16.77 7.53
CA LYS A 64 -20.20 -17.76 8.39
C LYS A 64 -19.16 -18.69 8.99
N LYS A 65 -19.41 -19.21 10.19
CA LYS A 65 -18.54 -20.17 10.87
C LYS A 65 -17.09 -19.68 10.96
N LEU A 66 -16.93 -18.46 11.47
CA LEU A 66 -15.61 -17.87 11.68
C LEU A 66 -14.83 -18.74 12.68
N ASN A 67 -13.60 -19.08 12.36
CA ASN A 67 -12.70 -19.85 13.22
C ASN A 67 -11.25 -19.40 13.04
N LEU A 68 -10.44 -19.56 14.08
CA LEU A 68 -9.02 -19.23 14.09
C LEU A 68 -8.25 -20.50 14.47
N ASP A 69 -7.41 -20.97 13.55
CA ASP A 69 -6.66 -22.22 13.67
C ASP A 69 -5.17 -21.96 13.43
N ILE A 70 -4.37 -21.98 14.50
CA ILE A 70 -2.90 -21.80 14.47
C ILE A 70 -2.52 -20.62 13.55
N ASP A 71 -3.08 -19.44 13.85
CA ASP A 71 -2.89 -18.17 13.13
C ASP A 71 -3.56 -18.04 11.75
N ARG A 72 -4.44 -18.99 11.40
CA ARG A 72 -5.23 -18.93 10.16
C ARG A 72 -6.68 -18.59 10.47
N LEU A 73 -7.12 -17.43 10.03
CA LEU A 73 -8.51 -17.03 10.10
C LEU A 73 -9.28 -17.69 8.94
N LYS A 74 -10.22 -18.57 9.27
CA LYS A 74 -11.03 -19.31 8.32
C LYS A 74 -12.50 -18.93 8.49
N PHE A 75 -13.21 -18.77 7.38
CA PHE A 75 -14.65 -18.58 7.38
C PHE A 75 -15.26 -18.98 6.06
N ARG A 76 -16.58 -19.20 6.04
CA ARG A 76 -17.33 -19.56 4.85
C ARG A 76 -18.10 -18.37 4.28
N LYS A 77 -18.16 -18.28 2.97
CA LYS A 77 -18.87 -17.22 2.25
C LYS A 77 -19.64 -17.82 1.08
N ASN A 78 -20.85 -17.32 0.86
CA ASN A 78 -21.59 -17.63 -0.35
C ASN A 78 -21.07 -16.77 -1.51
N ILE A 79 -20.72 -17.40 -2.61
CA ILE A 79 -20.41 -16.76 -3.89
C ILE A 79 -21.42 -17.19 -4.94
N ILE A 80 -21.70 -16.30 -5.89
CA ILE A 80 -22.51 -16.63 -7.06
C ILE A 80 -21.55 -16.91 -8.20
N GLU A 81 -21.56 -18.14 -8.69
CA GLU A 81 -20.75 -18.58 -9.83
C GLU A 81 -21.68 -19.24 -10.85
N ASN A 82 -21.68 -18.75 -12.09
CA ASN A 82 -22.57 -19.23 -13.16
C ASN A 82 -24.07 -19.26 -12.75
N ASN A 83 -24.56 -18.20 -12.09
CA ASN A 83 -25.92 -18.10 -11.52
C ASN A 83 -26.27 -19.13 -10.44
N ILE A 84 -25.30 -19.86 -9.90
CA ILE A 84 -25.50 -20.82 -8.81
C ILE A 84 -24.81 -20.30 -7.55
N SER A 85 -25.54 -20.28 -6.44
CA SER A 85 -24.97 -19.95 -5.12
C SER A 85 -24.15 -21.14 -4.61
N LYS A 86 -22.86 -20.94 -4.39
CA LYS A 86 -21.94 -21.92 -3.80
C LYS A 86 -21.33 -21.38 -2.52
N GLU A 87 -21.20 -22.22 -1.51
CA GLU A 87 -20.44 -21.91 -0.30
C GLU A 87 -18.97 -22.26 -0.52
N ILE A 88 -18.08 -21.30 -0.31
CA ILE A 88 -16.62 -21.48 -0.33
C ILE A 88 -16.02 -21.14 1.02
N GLU A 89 -14.86 -21.70 1.32
CA GLU A 89 -14.07 -21.33 2.49
C GLU A 89 -12.99 -20.32 2.09
N ILE A 90 -12.86 -19.25 2.88
CA ILE A 90 -11.81 -18.25 2.77
C ILE A 90 -10.87 -18.44 3.95
N THR A 91 -9.57 -18.44 3.68
CA THR A 91 -8.50 -18.47 4.68
C THR A 91 -7.63 -17.25 4.54
N TYR A 92 -7.43 -16.52 5.64
CA TYR A 92 -6.41 -15.48 5.79
C TYR A 92 -5.34 -15.94 6.77
N TYR A 93 -4.07 -15.65 6.49
CA TYR A 93 -2.98 -15.89 7.43
C TYR A 93 -1.77 -15.02 7.12
N PHE A 94 -0.98 -14.73 8.16
CA PHE A 94 0.27 -13.99 8.01
C PHE A 94 1.42 -14.95 7.70
N SER A 95 2.24 -14.59 6.72
CA SER A 95 3.44 -15.32 6.34
C SER A 95 4.60 -14.33 6.19
N GLY A 96 5.44 -14.25 7.23
CA GLY A 96 6.54 -13.29 7.27
C GLY A 96 6.04 -11.85 7.32
N THR A 97 6.22 -11.11 6.22
CA THR A 97 5.78 -9.71 6.08
C THR A 97 4.63 -9.55 5.09
N SER A 98 3.84 -10.59 4.88
CA SER A 98 2.68 -10.53 3.99
C SER A 98 1.46 -11.19 4.63
N LEU A 99 0.29 -10.62 4.35
CA LEU A 99 -1.00 -11.23 4.61
C LEU A 99 -1.46 -11.97 3.35
N LEU A 100 -1.66 -13.27 3.46
CA LEU A 100 -2.06 -14.13 2.36
C LEU A 100 -3.54 -14.48 2.49
N ARG A 101 -4.22 -14.54 1.35
CA ARG A 101 -5.63 -14.94 1.22
C ARG A 101 -5.73 -16.15 0.29
N LYS A 102 -6.53 -17.15 0.67
CA LYS A 102 -6.88 -18.28 -0.20
C LYS A 102 -8.36 -18.58 -0.12
N ALA A 103 -8.98 -18.71 -1.28
CA ALA A 103 -10.32 -19.26 -1.41
C ALA A 103 -10.23 -20.76 -1.73
N SER A 104 -11.14 -21.58 -1.21
CA SER A 104 -11.14 -23.03 -1.41
C SER A 104 -11.32 -23.46 -2.87
N ASN A 105 -11.89 -22.59 -3.70
CA ASN A 105 -12.02 -22.77 -5.14
C ASN A 105 -10.80 -22.27 -5.95
N SER A 106 -9.75 -21.80 -5.27
CA SER A 106 -8.50 -21.35 -5.88
C SER A 106 -7.34 -22.24 -5.45
N GLU A 107 -6.49 -22.62 -6.40
CA GLU A 107 -5.28 -23.39 -6.12
C GLU A 107 -4.17 -22.52 -5.52
N LYS A 108 -4.19 -21.21 -5.78
CA LYS A 108 -3.11 -20.28 -5.44
C LYS A 108 -3.43 -19.44 -4.21
N TYR A 109 -2.38 -19.14 -3.45
CA TYR A 109 -2.44 -18.11 -2.42
C TYR A 109 -2.23 -16.74 -3.07
N GLU A 110 -3.11 -15.79 -2.74
CA GLU A 110 -3.03 -14.41 -3.17
C GLU A 110 -2.29 -13.59 -2.11
N SER A 111 -1.31 -12.81 -2.53
CA SER A 111 -0.68 -11.78 -1.69
C SER A 111 -1.68 -10.64 -1.51
N PHE A 112 -2.39 -10.64 -0.38
CA PHE A 112 -3.50 -9.71 -0.14
C PHE A 112 -3.00 -8.35 0.36
N LEU A 113 -2.03 -8.36 1.27
CA LEU A 113 -1.25 -7.19 1.68
C LEU A 113 0.22 -7.57 1.82
N GLU A 114 1.11 -6.66 1.44
CA GLU A 114 2.57 -6.83 1.51
C GLU A 114 3.18 -5.88 2.54
N ASN A 115 4.43 -6.13 2.93
CA ASN A 115 5.20 -5.32 3.89
C ASN A 115 4.47 -5.04 5.21
N ILE A 116 3.69 -6.02 5.68
CA ILE A 116 2.86 -5.92 6.88
C ILE A 116 3.02 -7.18 7.74
N LYS A 117 3.17 -7.00 9.05
CA LYS A 117 3.08 -8.09 10.02
C LYS A 117 1.75 -7.98 10.76
N GLY A 118 1.31 -9.06 11.37
CA GLY A 118 0.09 -9.00 12.15
C GLY A 118 -0.29 -10.32 12.75
N GLU A 119 -1.38 -10.29 13.50
CA GLU A 119 -1.96 -11.45 14.16
C GLU A 119 -3.47 -11.29 14.26
N PHE A 120 -4.15 -12.43 14.28
CA PHE A 120 -5.57 -12.55 14.56
C PHE A 120 -5.72 -13.09 15.99
N SER A 121 -6.66 -12.58 16.76
CA SER A 121 -7.01 -13.15 18.06
C SER A 121 -8.52 -13.06 18.30
N PHE A 122 -9.06 -14.01 19.04
CA PHE A 122 -10.42 -13.92 19.56
C PHE A 122 -10.39 -13.48 21.02
N LYS A 123 -11.20 -12.47 21.33
CA LYS A 123 -11.55 -12.10 22.70
C LYS A 123 -13.06 -12.16 22.82
N GLU A 124 -13.55 -13.19 23.50
CA GLU A 124 -15.00 -13.45 23.63
C GLU A 124 -15.66 -13.62 22.25
N ASN A 125 -16.54 -12.69 21.84
CA ASN A 125 -17.21 -12.67 20.53
C ASN A 125 -16.62 -11.62 19.57
N LEU A 126 -15.41 -11.15 19.84
CA LEU A 126 -14.72 -10.14 19.05
C LEU A 126 -13.51 -10.77 18.35
N LEU A 127 -13.41 -10.57 17.04
CA LEU A 127 -12.17 -10.77 16.30
C LEU A 127 -11.34 -9.51 16.41
N ASN A 128 -10.16 -9.62 17.01
CA ASN A 128 -9.15 -8.59 16.99
C ASN A 128 -8.12 -8.91 15.91
N LEU A 129 -7.84 -7.91 15.08
CA LEU A 129 -6.81 -7.92 14.06
C LEU A 129 -5.80 -6.83 14.41
N VAL A 130 -4.56 -7.23 14.67
CA VAL A 130 -3.46 -6.29 14.90
C VAL A 130 -2.57 -6.28 13.67
N LEU A 131 -2.38 -5.11 13.08
CA LEU A 131 -1.54 -4.87 11.92
C LEU A 131 -0.34 -3.99 12.31
N LYS A 132 0.86 -4.47 12.03
CA LYS A 132 2.13 -3.80 12.31
C LYS A 132 2.80 -3.40 11.00
N PHE A 133 2.73 -2.11 10.70
CA PHE A 133 3.47 -1.46 9.63
C PHE A 133 4.86 -1.04 10.13
N LYS A 134 5.71 -0.56 9.22
CA LYS A 134 7.07 -0.11 9.58
C LYS A 134 7.08 0.99 10.64
N ASP A 135 6.14 1.93 10.55
CA ASP A 135 6.14 3.17 11.33
C ASP A 135 4.93 3.30 12.27
N ARG A 136 4.01 2.32 12.27
CA ARG A 136 2.77 2.36 13.08
C ARG A 136 2.17 0.97 13.30
N GLU A 137 1.39 0.87 14.37
CA GLU A 137 0.55 -0.28 14.69
C GLU A 137 -0.92 0.15 14.68
N GLU A 138 -1.77 -0.67 14.05
CA GLU A 138 -3.21 -0.41 13.93
C GLU A 138 -3.97 -1.65 14.43
N GLU A 139 -4.94 -1.45 15.33
CA GLU A 139 -5.82 -2.51 15.83
C GLU A 139 -7.23 -2.31 15.28
N TYR A 140 -7.81 -3.41 14.78
CA TYR A 140 -9.17 -3.47 14.26
C TYR A 140 -9.96 -4.51 15.03
N VAL A 141 -11.19 -4.17 15.40
CA VAL A 141 -12.09 -5.05 16.15
C VAL A 141 -13.36 -5.27 15.35
N VAL A 142 -13.72 -6.53 15.12
CA VAL A 142 -14.94 -6.94 14.41
C VAL A 142 -15.81 -7.76 15.35
N TYR A 143 -17.06 -7.33 15.52
CA TYR A 143 -18.09 -8.12 16.20
C TYR A 143 -18.58 -9.23 15.27
N ILE A 144 -18.63 -10.46 15.79
CA ILE A 144 -18.93 -11.68 15.04
C ILE A 144 -20.31 -12.23 15.42
#